data_AF-A0A2D7QK53-F1
#
_entry.id   AF-A0A2D7QK53-F1
#
_cell.length_a   1.000
_cell.length_b   1.000
_cell.length_c   1.000
_cell.angle_alpha   90.00
_cell.angle_beta   90.00
_cell.angle_gamma   90.00
#
_symmetry.space_group_name_H-M   'P 1'
#
loop_
_entity.id
_entity.type
_entity.pdbx_description
1 polymer ?
#
loop_
_entity_poly.entity_id
_entity_poly.type
_entity_poly.pdbx_seq_one_letter_code
_entity_poly.pdbx_strand_id
1 'polypeptide(L)'
;MEFLDLSEPIAINHQSADALLDSDSTGRAVYLPELKNLNLKKTKFRKIGKLRSYRKLEKLNLAGNEITDADLAARDTEGGGLEELVQLRLLDISDNPITDVAPIVRLAERKLGFEEGMNPFSTGDRLELPVSDLEGLGGSPNLRLAPANVDPDLVVIASNTQLSPTEQARLTELGVTLIADTSSFNLHLINGLNMISLPLDPGYELNARSFANYLINGENNYQPIDGEPDFNISLIIRHHHRVDAATGEAIGGFETYLPEFDTNEGFPITGGEGYIVNLVSDTPAHTVNVFGTAWQGENQPITGPIGQSPSSFGQAPWAFVVAGQVPAELPRTNFYSVNLKQGDQLIATTRNVSSNFRLALVDMSRQPVVYEGQNLLLEIVDNQKRLVGYSNLNLRAEDLLQAYVKPEIRYNQIPTLTRLLQNYPNPFNPETWIPFELSQQAEVIVSIYNVSGKLVRLLPVGFQPAGVYTSQDRAIYWDGKTEAGEQVASGVYFYNIQIGNYSKTNRMVILK
;
A
#
# COMPACT_ATOMS: atom_id res chain seq x y z
N MET A 1 11.77 58.63 6.57
CA MET A 1 10.82 58.04 5.61
C MET A 1 10.38 56.72 6.24
N GLU A 2 9.11 56.59 6.64
CA GLU A 2 8.62 55.39 7.33
C GLU A 2 8.08 54.32 6.38
N PHE A 3 7.82 54.68 5.12
CA PHE A 3 7.30 53.79 4.08
C PHE A 3 8.05 54.03 2.77
N LEU A 4 8.48 52.94 2.13
CA LEU A 4 9.13 52.94 0.82
C LEU A 4 8.50 51.83 -0.02
N ASP A 5 7.94 52.20 -1.17
CA ASP A 5 7.33 51.27 -2.12
C ASP A 5 8.04 51.37 -3.46
N LEU A 6 8.58 50.24 -3.91
CA LEU A 6 9.28 50.07 -5.18
C LEU A 6 8.52 49.12 -6.12
N SER A 7 7.25 48.78 -5.83
CA SER A 7 6.45 47.75 -6.52
C SER A 7 5.83 48.17 -7.87
N GLU A 8 6.27 49.27 -8.46
CA GLU A 8 5.88 49.69 -9.82
C GLU A 8 6.86 49.19 -10.89
N PRO A 9 6.46 49.09 -12.17
CA PRO A 9 7.39 48.87 -13.27
C PRO A 9 8.23 50.14 -13.44
N ILE A 10 9.27 50.22 -12.62
CA ILE A 10 10.25 51.28 -12.65
C ILE A 10 10.88 51.29 -14.05
N ALA A 11 10.44 52.21 -14.90
CA ALA A 11 11.14 52.63 -16.10
C ALA A 11 12.35 53.53 -15.74
N ILE A 12 13.11 53.14 -14.71
CA ILE A 12 14.37 53.81 -14.36
C ILE A 12 15.47 52.97 -15.01
N ASN A 13 16.12 53.60 -15.98
CA ASN A 13 17.33 53.15 -16.65
C ASN A 13 18.23 52.27 -15.75
N HIS A 14 18.22 50.96 -16.00
CA HIS A 14 19.28 50.00 -15.66
C HIS A 14 19.76 49.88 -14.20
N GLN A 15 19.07 50.43 -13.18
CA GLN A 15 19.43 50.16 -11.79
C GLN A 15 18.56 49.02 -11.23
N SER A 16 19.20 47.92 -10.81
CA SER A 16 18.52 46.85 -10.09
C SER A 16 18.04 47.36 -8.72
N ALA A 17 16.94 46.82 -8.20
CA ALA A 17 16.50 47.12 -6.82
C ALA A 17 17.61 46.80 -5.79
N ASP A 18 18.46 45.82 -6.09
CA ASP A 18 19.68 45.53 -5.33
C ASP A 18 20.64 46.72 -5.19
N ALA A 19 20.69 47.61 -6.20
CA ALA A 19 21.56 48.79 -6.25
C ALA A 19 20.92 50.02 -5.59
N LEU A 20 19.58 50.12 -5.59
CA LEU A 20 18.84 51.22 -4.95
C LEU A 20 19.00 51.23 -3.42
N LEU A 21 19.25 50.07 -2.81
CA LEU A 21 19.56 49.96 -1.39
C LEU A 21 21.07 50.04 -1.09
N ASP A 22 21.93 50.09 -2.11
CA ASP A 22 23.38 50.27 -1.97
C ASP A 22 23.80 51.73 -1.96
N SER A 23 23.26 52.53 -2.88
CA SER A 23 23.60 53.94 -2.98
C SER A 23 22.53 54.77 -3.69
N ASP A 24 22.37 56.04 -3.30
CA ASP A 24 21.53 57.00 -3.99
C ASP A 24 22.09 57.34 -5.39
N SER A 25 21.37 58.18 -6.15
CA SER A 25 21.81 58.62 -7.48
C SER A 25 23.16 59.36 -7.50
N THR A 26 23.75 59.64 -6.34
CA THR A 26 25.06 60.29 -6.17
C THR A 26 26.15 59.34 -5.67
N GLY A 27 25.84 58.05 -5.48
CA GLY A 27 26.79 57.04 -5.00
C GLY A 27 26.97 57.01 -3.49
N ARG A 28 26.11 57.70 -2.70
CA ARG A 28 26.14 57.65 -1.24
C ARG A 28 25.26 56.53 -0.70
N ALA A 29 25.74 55.80 0.30
CA ALA A 29 24.98 54.72 0.92
C ALA A 29 23.59 55.18 1.36
N VAL A 30 22.55 54.45 0.94
CA VAL A 30 21.17 54.71 1.36
C VAL A 30 20.98 54.15 2.76
N TYR A 31 20.89 55.05 3.74
CA TYR A 31 20.65 54.69 5.14
C TYR A 31 19.28 55.21 5.58
N LEU A 32 18.31 54.31 5.73
CA LEU A 32 16.95 54.63 6.19
C LEU A 32 16.65 53.91 7.51
N PRO A 33 17.25 54.35 8.64
CA PRO A 33 17.13 53.66 9.92
C PRO A 33 15.72 53.68 10.49
N GLU A 34 14.89 54.63 10.05
CA GLU A 34 13.49 54.82 10.46
C GLU A 34 12.48 54.14 9.53
N LEU A 35 12.93 53.36 8.54
CA LEU A 35 12.04 52.69 7.60
C LEU A 35 11.28 51.56 8.31
N LYS A 36 9.94 51.63 8.29
CA LYS A 36 9.05 50.62 8.88
C LYS A 36 8.41 49.71 7.86
N ASN A 37 8.18 50.20 6.65
CA ASN A 37 7.50 49.44 5.60
C ASN A 37 8.32 49.48 4.31
N LEU A 38 8.60 48.31 3.75
CA LEU A 38 9.37 48.16 2.53
C LEU A 38 8.65 47.19 1.60
N ASN A 39 8.23 47.68 0.43
CA ASN A 39 7.61 46.87 -0.60
C ASN A 39 8.56 46.72 -1.81
N LEU A 40 9.03 45.49 -2.03
CA LEU A 40 9.95 45.08 -3.09
C LEU A 40 9.31 44.06 -4.03
N LYS A 41 7.99 43.95 -4.05
CA LYS A 41 7.27 42.98 -4.89
C LYS A 41 7.66 43.11 -6.37
N LYS A 42 8.03 42.00 -7.01
CA LYS A 42 8.37 41.91 -8.45
C LYS A 42 9.48 42.86 -8.91
N THR A 43 10.44 43.14 -8.05
CA THR A 43 11.60 44.02 -8.33
C THR A 43 12.88 43.26 -8.72
N LYS A 44 12.86 41.93 -8.66
CA LYS A 44 14.02 41.02 -8.79
C LYS A 44 15.07 41.21 -7.69
N PHE A 45 14.67 41.72 -6.53
CA PHE A 45 15.55 41.87 -5.37
C PHE A 45 15.86 40.50 -4.76
N ARG A 46 17.15 40.17 -4.59
CA ARG A 46 17.58 38.85 -4.06
C ARG A 46 18.59 38.94 -2.91
N LYS A 47 19.12 40.14 -2.62
CA LYS A 47 20.18 40.31 -1.61
C LYS A 47 19.62 40.52 -0.19
N ILE A 48 18.96 39.50 0.36
CA ILE A 48 18.25 39.56 1.65
C ILE A 48 19.14 40.02 2.81
N GLY A 49 20.39 39.54 2.88
CA GLY A 49 21.34 39.93 3.94
C GLY A 49 21.55 41.44 4.10
N LYS A 50 21.35 42.25 3.04
CA LYS A 50 21.46 43.71 3.10
C LYS A 50 20.36 44.38 3.93
N LEU A 51 19.23 43.70 4.09
CA LEU A 51 18.07 44.25 4.80
C LEU A 51 18.33 44.40 6.30
N ARG A 52 19.38 43.77 6.85
CA ARG A 52 19.78 43.90 8.27
C ARG A 52 19.92 45.34 8.75
N SER A 53 20.33 46.26 7.89
CA SER A 53 20.49 47.68 8.24
C SER A 53 19.16 48.39 8.57
N TYR A 54 18.02 47.80 8.20
CA TYR A 54 16.67 48.33 8.40
C TYR A 54 16.01 47.72 9.64
N ARG A 55 16.64 47.84 10.82
CA ARG A 55 16.20 47.18 12.08
C ARG A 55 14.81 47.59 12.58
N LYS A 56 14.24 48.71 12.11
CA LYS A 56 12.89 49.19 12.46
C LYS A 56 11.80 48.69 11.50
N LEU A 57 12.14 47.79 10.58
CA LEU A 57 11.19 47.30 9.59
C LEU A 57 10.11 46.42 10.26
N GLU A 58 8.86 46.83 10.10
CA GLU A 58 7.64 46.16 10.58
C GLU A 58 6.96 45.36 9.47
N LYS A 59 7.03 45.82 8.20
CA LYS A 59 6.44 45.12 7.05
C LYS A 59 7.41 45.02 5.89
N LEU A 60 7.54 43.82 5.34
CA LEU A 60 8.41 43.51 4.22
C LEU A 60 7.66 42.68 3.17
N ASN A 61 7.56 43.20 1.95
CA ASN A 61 7.02 42.45 0.81
C ASN A 61 8.14 42.11 -0.17
N LEU A 62 8.39 40.81 -0.33
CA LEU A 62 9.38 40.19 -1.21
C LEU A 62 8.73 39.33 -2.30
N ALA A 63 7.43 39.44 -2.53
CA ALA A 63 6.72 38.54 -3.41
C ALA A 63 7.19 38.63 -4.87
N GLY A 64 7.29 37.49 -5.56
CA GLY A 64 7.55 37.41 -7.00
C GLY A 64 8.94 37.89 -7.43
N ASN A 65 9.97 37.65 -6.63
CA ASN A 65 11.35 38.09 -6.88
C ASN A 65 12.31 36.96 -7.30
N GLU A 66 11.82 35.72 -7.42
CA GLU A 66 12.64 34.53 -7.69
C GLU A 66 13.72 34.27 -6.60
N ILE A 67 13.38 34.57 -5.34
CA ILE A 67 14.26 34.35 -4.19
C ILE A 67 14.36 32.84 -3.91
N THR A 68 15.58 32.31 -3.83
CA THR A 68 15.85 30.90 -3.49
C THR A 68 16.17 30.74 -2.00
N ASP A 69 16.23 29.49 -1.51
CA ASP A 69 16.64 29.19 -0.13
C ASP A 69 18.03 29.78 0.20
N ALA A 70 18.95 29.74 -0.76
CA ALA A 70 20.29 30.31 -0.60
C ALA A 70 20.26 31.84 -0.45
N ASP A 71 19.36 32.52 -1.16
CA ASP A 71 19.20 33.97 -1.06
C ASP A 71 18.59 34.36 0.30
N LEU A 72 17.60 33.59 0.76
CA LEU A 72 16.93 33.79 2.05
C LEU A 72 17.87 33.52 3.24
N ALA A 73 18.76 32.52 3.09
CA ALA A 73 19.79 32.19 4.07
C ALA A 73 21.05 33.06 3.98
N ALA A 74 21.18 33.90 2.94
CA ALA A 74 22.36 34.71 2.72
C ALA A 74 22.58 35.70 3.88
N ARG A 75 23.75 35.62 4.49
CA ARG A 75 24.24 36.57 5.50
C ARG A 75 25.07 37.67 4.85
N ASP A 76 25.05 38.87 5.43
CA ASP A 76 25.95 39.95 5.02
C ASP A 76 27.41 39.65 5.42
N THR A 77 28.33 40.53 5.04
CA THR A 77 29.76 40.41 5.38
C THR A 77 30.06 40.45 6.88
N GLU A 78 29.09 40.87 7.69
CA GLU A 78 29.17 40.93 9.15
C GLU A 78 28.42 39.76 9.83
N GLY A 79 27.91 38.81 9.04
CA GLY A 79 27.33 37.54 9.51
C GLY A 79 25.85 37.59 9.90
N GLY A 80 25.13 38.68 9.63
CA GLY A 80 23.70 38.80 9.95
C GLY A 80 22.78 38.67 8.73
N GLY A 81 21.57 38.16 8.92
CA GLY A 81 20.59 37.87 7.87
C GLY A 81 19.17 38.37 8.21
N LEU A 82 18.16 37.69 7.66
CA LEU A 82 16.74 37.99 7.89
C LEU A 82 16.38 37.99 9.39
N GLU A 83 17.06 37.15 10.17
CA GLU A 83 16.89 37.01 11.62
C GLU A 83 17.21 38.28 12.43
N GLU A 84 17.80 39.32 11.83
CA GLU A 84 18.05 40.61 12.50
C GLU A 84 16.84 41.55 12.49
N LEU A 85 15.81 41.26 11.69
CA LEU A 85 14.62 42.09 11.53
C LEU A 85 13.57 41.84 12.61
N VAL A 86 13.97 41.91 13.89
CA VAL A 86 13.11 41.53 15.03
C VAL A 86 11.86 42.39 15.21
N GLN A 87 11.76 43.55 14.54
CA GLN A 87 10.55 44.38 14.54
C GLN A 87 9.51 43.93 13.48
N LEU A 88 9.86 42.97 12.62
CA LEU A 88 9.00 42.54 11.53
C LEU A 88 7.74 41.85 12.08
N ARG A 89 6.59 42.30 11.61
CA ARG A 89 5.26 41.79 11.93
C ARG A 89 4.59 41.14 10.73
N LEU A 90 4.97 41.56 9.52
CA LEU A 90 4.46 40.98 8.28
C LEU A 90 5.61 40.75 7.31
N LEU A 91 5.71 39.52 6.82
CA LEU A 91 6.64 39.09 5.78
C LEU A 91 5.85 38.42 4.65
N ASP A 92 5.86 39.01 3.45
CA ASP A 92 5.27 38.39 2.26
C ASP A 92 6.40 37.85 1.36
N ILE A 93 6.49 36.53 1.25
CA ILE A 93 7.46 35.80 0.41
C ILE A 93 6.77 35.06 -0.74
N SER A 94 5.51 35.38 -1.04
CA SER A 94 4.72 34.67 -2.03
C SER A 94 5.37 34.66 -3.43
N ASP A 95 5.03 33.69 -4.28
CA ASP A 95 5.57 33.58 -5.65
C ASP A 95 7.12 33.50 -5.71
N ASN A 96 7.75 32.82 -4.75
CA ASN A 96 9.19 32.52 -4.75
C ASN A 96 9.44 31.00 -4.56
N PRO A 97 10.47 30.43 -5.20
CA PRO A 97 10.82 29.01 -5.08
C PRO A 97 11.56 28.69 -3.77
N ILE A 98 10.90 28.93 -2.63
CA ILE A 98 11.44 28.69 -1.28
C ILE A 98 10.92 27.36 -0.76
N THR A 99 11.81 26.53 -0.24
CA THR A 99 11.50 25.22 0.38
C THR A 99 11.92 25.15 1.85
N ASP A 100 12.90 25.95 2.29
CA ASP A 100 13.47 25.91 3.65
C ASP A 100 13.08 27.15 4.47
N VAL A 101 12.37 26.95 5.58
CA VAL A 101 11.96 28.06 6.47
C VAL A 101 12.98 28.38 7.56
N ALA A 102 14.15 27.73 7.60
CA ALA A 102 15.13 27.93 8.66
C ALA A 102 15.50 29.41 8.94
N PRO A 103 15.65 30.30 7.93
CA PRO A 103 15.87 31.73 8.19
C PRO A 103 14.69 32.42 8.88
N ILE A 104 13.45 32.02 8.58
CA ILE A 104 12.22 32.56 9.18
C ILE A 104 12.02 32.01 10.59
N VAL A 105 12.35 30.73 10.81
CA VAL A 105 12.41 30.11 12.14
C VAL A 105 13.36 30.87 13.05
N ARG A 106 14.60 31.14 12.60
CA ARG A 106 15.57 31.93 13.38
C ARG A 106 15.06 33.33 13.71
N LEU A 107 14.35 33.97 12.78
CA LEU A 107 13.71 35.26 13.04
C LEU A 107 12.66 35.16 14.15
N ALA A 108 11.77 34.17 14.07
CA ALA A 108 10.72 33.94 15.07
C ALA A 108 11.34 33.62 16.45
N GLU A 109 12.33 32.73 16.50
CA GLU A 109 13.05 32.39 17.72
C GLU A 109 13.70 33.62 18.37
N ARG A 110 14.35 34.47 17.57
CA ARG A 110 14.95 35.68 18.09
C ARG A 110 13.93 36.69 18.60
N LYS A 111 12.75 36.78 17.96
CA LYS A 111 11.63 37.61 18.45
C LYS A 111 11.08 37.11 19.78
N LEU A 112 11.13 35.80 20.01
CA LEU A 112 10.78 35.16 21.28
C LEU A 112 11.89 35.29 22.35
N GLY A 113 13.02 35.90 22.03
CA GLY A 113 14.11 36.17 22.97
C GLY A 113 15.08 35.00 23.17
N PHE A 114 15.11 34.01 22.27
CA PHE A 114 16.16 32.99 22.30
C PHE A 114 17.50 33.59 21.80
N GLU A 115 18.55 33.58 22.63
CA GLU A 115 19.89 34.07 22.22
C GLU A 115 20.63 33.04 21.34
N GLU A 116 21.36 33.50 20.31
CA GLU A 116 22.25 32.66 19.49
C GLU A 116 23.31 31.99 20.39
N GLY A 117 23.22 30.68 20.56
CA GLY A 117 24.20 29.90 21.34
C GLY A 117 23.91 29.77 22.83
N MET A 118 22.85 30.40 23.38
CA MET A 118 22.30 29.93 24.67
C MET A 118 21.61 28.60 24.42
N ASN A 119 22.00 27.57 25.17
CA ASN A 119 21.18 26.38 25.31
C ASN A 119 20.07 26.71 26.33
N PRO A 120 18.79 26.91 25.95
CA PRO A 120 17.72 27.17 26.92
C PRO A 120 17.46 25.97 27.86
N PHE A 121 18.26 24.90 27.75
CA PHE A 121 18.18 23.64 28.48
C PHE A 121 19.19 23.52 29.64
N SER A 122 19.83 24.61 30.08
CA SER A 122 20.77 24.59 31.22
C SER A 122 20.35 25.56 32.32
N THR A 123 19.27 25.25 33.04
CA THR A 123 19.31 25.05 34.50
C THR A 123 17.96 24.61 35.03
N GLY A 124 17.95 23.37 35.54
CA GLY A 124 17.07 22.82 36.57
C GLY A 124 15.62 23.31 36.64
N ASP A 125 14.72 22.62 35.94
CA ASP A 125 13.54 22.03 36.59
C ASP A 125 13.02 20.87 35.74
N ARG A 126 13.37 19.66 36.19
CA ARG A 126 12.87 18.39 35.63
C ARG A 126 11.44 18.20 36.10
N LEU A 127 10.47 18.25 35.19
CA LEU A 127 9.27 17.42 35.33
C LEU A 127 9.53 16.14 34.55
N GLU A 128 9.88 15.09 35.28
CA GLU A 128 10.04 13.75 34.74
C GLU A 128 8.67 13.24 34.24
N LEU A 129 8.50 13.17 32.92
CA LEU A 129 7.59 12.22 32.31
C LEU A 129 8.40 10.95 32.00
N PRO A 130 7.87 9.76 32.31
CA PRO A 130 8.63 8.51 32.21
C PRO A 130 9.04 8.24 30.76
N VAL A 131 10.36 8.15 30.54
CA VAL A 131 10.97 7.75 29.28
C VAL A 131 10.81 6.23 29.14
N SER A 132 9.67 5.80 28.61
CA SER A 132 9.49 4.43 28.11
C SER A 132 8.86 4.35 26.71
N ASP A 133 8.44 5.48 26.12
CA ASP A 133 7.68 5.49 24.85
C ASP A 133 8.41 6.18 23.68
N LEU A 134 9.73 6.38 23.77
CA LEU A 134 10.53 7.08 22.74
C LEU A 134 11.61 6.23 22.05
N GLU A 135 11.56 4.91 22.17
CA GLU A 135 12.37 4.04 21.30
C GLU A 135 11.54 3.62 20.07
N GLY A 136 11.68 4.36 18.97
CA GLY A 136 11.08 3.97 17.69
C GLY A 136 11.15 5.01 16.57
N LEU A 137 11.36 6.29 16.88
CA LEU A 137 11.50 7.33 15.86
C LEU A 137 12.97 7.50 15.50
N GLY A 138 13.34 6.92 14.36
CA GLY A 138 14.59 7.26 13.69
C GLY A 138 14.64 8.75 13.38
N GLY A 139 15.62 9.43 13.98
CA GLY A 139 16.11 10.74 13.52
C GLY A 139 15.14 11.91 13.59
N SER A 140 14.73 12.32 14.78
CA SER A 140 14.23 13.69 15.00
C SER A 140 15.37 14.56 15.57
N PRO A 141 15.92 15.55 14.85
CA PRO A 141 16.75 16.56 15.50
C PRO A 141 15.81 17.57 16.18
N ASN A 142 15.55 17.35 17.48
CA ASN A 142 15.11 18.36 18.45
C ASN A 142 13.96 19.30 18.01
N LEU A 143 12.73 18.80 18.01
CA LEU A 143 11.51 19.63 17.98
C LEU A 143 11.16 20.06 19.42
N ARG A 144 10.94 21.37 19.63
CA ARG A 144 10.86 22.06 20.93
C ARG A 144 9.52 22.81 21.03
N LEU A 145 8.79 22.68 22.15
CA LEU A 145 7.56 23.44 22.41
C LEU A 145 7.89 24.87 22.89
N ALA A 146 7.23 25.88 22.33
CA ALA A 146 7.31 27.26 22.81
C ALA A 146 6.71 27.39 24.24
N PRO A 147 7.25 28.25 25.12
CA PRO A 147 6.64 28.51 26.42
C PRO A 147 5.24 29.11 26.24
N ALA A 148 4.26 28.60 26.99
CA ALA A 148 2.90 29.11 26.97
C ALA A 148 2.88 30.63 27.26
N ASN A 149 2.30 31.41 26.35
CA ASN A 149 2.07 32.88 26.39
C ASN A 149 3.12 33.83 25.79
N VAL A 150 3.96 33.41 24.83
CA VAL A 150 4.72 34.38 24.02
C VAL A 150 4.47 34.11 22.54
N ASP A 151 3.77 35.04 21.88
CA ASP A 151 3.51 35.06 20.43
C ASP A 151 4.58 35.95 19.77
N PRO A 152 5.29 35.48 18.72
CA PRO A 152 6.26 36.32 18.02
C PRO A 152 5.62 37.54 17.34
N ASP A 153 4.28 37.62 17.19
CA ASP A 153 3.58 38.69 16.46
C ASP A 153 4.14 38.81 15.03
N LEU A 154 4.22 37.65 14.34
CA LEU A 154 4.71 37.53 12.98
C LEU A 154 3.68 36.82 12.10
N VAL A 155 3.24 37.50 11.05
CA VAL A 155 2.44 36.96 9.95
C VAL A 155 3.34 36.73 8.75
N VAL A 156 3.34 35.50 8.21
CA VAL A 156 4.07 35.13 7.00
C VAL A 156 3.07 34.79 5.90
N ILE A 157 3.16 35.47 4.76
CA ILE A 157 2.41 35.13 3.54
C ILE A 157 3.36 34.37 2.62
N ALA A 158 3.03 33.11 2.35
CA ALA A 158 3.84 32.17 1.57
C ALA A 158 3.01 31.47 0.49
N SER A 159 2.01 32.15 -0.07
CA SER A 159 1.25 31.66 -1.23
C SER A 159 2.16 31.36 -2.41
N ASN A 160 1.88 30.29 -3.16
CA ASN A 160 2.67 29.86 -4.31
C ASN A 160 4.19 29.73 -4.02
N THR A 161 4.53 29.19 -2.84
CA THR A 161 5.87 28.74 -2.46
C THR A 161 5.94 27.21 -2.47
N GLN A 162 7.12 26.61 -2.21
CA GLN A 162 7.33 25.15 -2.20
C GLN A 162 7.52 24.61 -0.77
N LEU A 163 6.91 25.27 0.22
CA LEU A 163 7.00 24.85 1.62
C LEU A 163 6.22 23.56 1.86
N SER A 164 6.91 22.52 2.36
CA SER A 164 6.27 21.26 2.78
C SER A 164 5.38 21.46 4.01
N PRO A 165 4.38 20.59 4.26
CA PRO A 165 3.57 20.67 5.48
C PRO A 165 4.40 20.65 6.78
N THR A 166 5.52 19.91 6.79
CA THR A 166 6.47 19.89 7.91
C THR A 166 7.06 21.28 8.17
N GLU A 167 7.47 22.00 7.12
CA GLU A 167 8.02 23.36 7.26
C GLU A 167 6.94 24.37 7.69
N GLN A 168 5.71 24.21 7.20
CA GLN A 168 4.56 25.02 7.63
C GLN A 168 4.21 24.78 9.11
N ALA A 169 4.25 23.52 9.55
CA ALA A 169 4.04 23.14 10.95
C ALA A 169 5.11 23.73 11.87
N ARG A 170 6.39 23.69 11.47
CA ARG A 170 7.50 24.30 12.24
C ARG A 170 7.29 25.78 12.51
N LEU A 171 6.75 26.53 11.55
CA LEU A 171 6.40 27.95 11.75
C LEU A 171 5.20 28.10 12.70
N THR A 172 4.16 27.30 12.49
CA THR A 172 2.93 27.35 13.30
C THR A 172 3.19 27.02 14.77
N GLU A 173 4.06 26.05 15.05
CA GLU A 173 4.49 25.67 16.42
C GLU A 173 5.19 26.80 17.17
N LEU A 174 5.88 27.69 16.45
CA LEU A 174 6.51 28.89 17.02
C LEU A 174 5.53 30.05 17.20
N GLY A 175 4.23 29.85 16.90
CA GLY A 175 3.20 30.89 16.97
C GLY A 175 3.17 31.82 15.76
N VAL A 176 3.90 31.51 14.68
CA VAL A 176 3.84 32.30 13.44
C VAL A 176 2.50 32.08 12.75
N THR A 177 1.79 33.16 12.43
CA THR A 177 0.56 33.08 11.64
C THR A 177 0.93 32.91 10.17
N LEU A 178 0.69 31.72 9.61
CA LEU A 178 1.01 31.42 8.22
C LEU A 178 -0.22 31.56 7.31
N ILE A 179 -0.05 32.26 6.19
CA ILE A 179 -1.00 32.35 5.08
C ILE A 179 -0.33 31.71 3.86
N ALA A 180 -0.66 30.47 3.55
CA ALA A 180 -0.11 29.71 2.42
C ALA A 180 -1.22 29.08 1.57
N ASP A 181 -0.92 28.79 0.30
CA ASP A 181 -1.85 28.10 -0.60
C ASP A 181 -1.78 26.60 -0.34
N THR A 182 -2.53 26.09 0.65
CA THR A 182 -2.83 24.65 0.68
C THR A 182 -3.99 24.40 -0.26
N SER A 183 -3.72 23.71 -1.37
CA SER A 183 -4.81 23.17 -2.17
C SER A 183 -5.44 22.03 -1.37
N SER A 184 -6.77 22.00 -1.32
CA SER A 184 -7.53 20.91 -0.75
C SER A 184 -8.36 20.24 -1.83
N PHE A 185 -8.34 18.91 -1.87
CA PHE A 185 -9.18 18.11 -2.75
C PHE A 185 -10.03 17.15 -1.92
N ASN A 186 -11.34 17.17 -2.14
CA ASN A 186 -12.25 16.24 -1.47
C ASN A 186 -12.33 14.95 -2.29
N LEU A 187 -11.71 13.89 -1.79
CA LEU A 187 -11.81 12.55 -2.35
C LEU A 187 -13.08 11.88 -1.82
N HIS A 188 -14.07 11.74 -2.70
CA HIS A 188 -15.33 11.05 -2.38
C HIS A 188 -15.20 9.57 -2.72
N LEU A 189 -15.22 8.73 -1.69
CA LEU A 189 -15.27 7.27 -1.77
C LEU A 189 -16.69 6.80 -1.52
N ILE A 190 -17.10 5.74 -2.19
CA ILE A 190 -18.35 5.04 -1.91
C ILE A 190 -18.07 3.62 -1.41
N ASN A 191 -19.01 3.04 -0.69
CA ASN A 191 -18.88 1.68 -0.19
C ASN A 191 -18.66 0.69 -1.37
N GLY A 192 -17.67 -0.19 -1.24
CA GLY A 192 -17.18 -1.08 -2.29
C GLY A 192 -15.95 -0.55 -3.04
N LEU A 193 -15.79 -0.99 -4.29
CA LEU A 193 -14.60 -0.75 -5.10
C LEU A 193 -14.62 0.63 -5.75
N ASN A 194 -13.61 1.44 -5.45
CA ASN A 194 -13.38 2.77 -6.00
C ASN A 194 -12.15 2.73 -6.90
N MET A 195 -12.14 3.51 -7.99
CA MET A 195 -10.94 3.77 -8.77
C MET A 195 -10.56 5.23 -8.57
N ILE A 196 -9.42 5.47 -7.96
CA ILE A 196 -8.98 6.78 -7.50
C ILE A 196 -7.56 7.08 -7.98
N SER A 197 -7.21 8.36 -8.03
CA SER A 197 -5.84 8.84 -8.15
C SER A 197 -5.64 9.93 -7.10
N LEU A 198 -4.42 10.14 -6.64
CA LEU A 198 -4.11 11.25 -5.72
C LEU A 198 -3.83 12.52 -6.53
N PRO A 199 -4.70 13.54 -6.47
CA PRO A 199 -4.53 14.74 -7.29
C PRO A 199 -3.52 15.74 -6.68
N LEU A 200 -3.22 15.61 -5.39
CA LEU A 200 -2.29 16.46 -4.66
C LEU A 200 -1.22 15.60 -3.99
N ASP A 201 0.01 16.12 -3.98
CA ASP A 201 1.16 15.60 -3.28
C ASP A 201 1.10 16.10 -1.82
N PRO A 202 0.93 15.20 -0.84
CA PRO A 202 0.85 15.58 0.57
C PRO A 202 2.22 15.98 1.16
N GLY A 203 3.32 15.94 0.39
CA GLY A 203 4.63 16.40 0.81
C GLY A 203 5.40 15.41 1.71
N TYR A 204 4.93 14.17 1.80
CA TYR A 204 5.59 13.05 2.46
C TYR A 204 5.36 11.74 1.69
N GLU A 205 6.25 10.77 1.85
CA GLU A 205 6.13 9.48 1.17
C GLU A 205 4.93 8.68 1.68
N LEU A 206 4.06 8.27 0.76
CA LEU A 206 2.98 7.34 1.02
C LEU A 206 3.32 5.96 0.48
N ASN A 207 2.98 4.94 1.25
CA ASN A 207 2.95 3.52 0.84
C ASN A 207 1.54 2.98 1.03
N ALA A 208 1.23 1.80 0.49
CA ALA A 208 -0.13 1.26 0.54
C ALA A 208 -0.70 1.14 1.96
N ARG A 209 0.15 0.83 2.97
CA ARG A 209 -0.26 0.82 4.38
C ARG A 209 -0.63 2.21 4.90
N SER A 210 0.28 3.17 4.79
CA SER A 210 0.06 4.54 5.26
C SER A 210 -1.08 5.22 4.49
N PHE A 211 -1.25 4.88 3.21
CA PHE A 211 -2.36 5.35 2.40
C PHE A 211 -3.71 4.76 2.84
N ALA A 212 -3.78 3.47 3.16
CA ALA A 212 -4.99 2.88 3.75
C ALA A 212 -5.38 3.62 5.05
N ASN A 213 -4.42 3.86 5.93
CA ASN A 213 -4.64 4.61 7.18
C ASN A 213 -5.06 6.05 6.92
N TYR A 214 -4.46 6.71 5.93
CA TYR A 214 -4.80 8.07 5.53
C TYR A 214 -6.24 8.19 5.04
N LEU A 215 -6.73 7.21 4.27
CA LEU A 215 -8.11 7.18 3.80
C LEU A 215 -9.12 6.92 4.93
N ILE A 216 -8.68 6.37 6.07
CA ILE A 216 -9.53 6.13 7.24
C ILE A 216 -9.54 7.35 8.19
N ASN A 217 -8.35 7.90 8.47
CA ASN A 217 -8.15 8.83 9.57
C ASN A 217 -7.85 10.28 9.14
N GLY A 218 -7.61 10.53 7.85
CA GLY A 218 -7.07 11.80 7.33
C GLY A 218 -5.63 12.08 7.80
N GLU A 219 -5.17 13.33 7.66
CA GLU A 219 -3.81 13.76 8.08
C GLU A 219 -3.54 13.60 9.58
N ASN A 220 -4.56 13.68 10.43
CA ASN A 220 -4.37 13.80 11.87
C ASN A 220 -4.10 12.48 12.60
N ASN A 221 -3.91 11.36 11.91
CA ASN A 221 -3.79 10.02 12.53
C ASN A 221 -4.86 9.82 13.63
N TYR A 222 -6.08 10.32 13.39
CA TYR A 222 -7.14 10.31 14.38
C TYR A 222 -7.52 8.86 14.71
N GLN A 223 -7.02 8.36 15.85
CA GLN A 223 -7.56 7.16 16.49
C GLN A 223 -8.85 7.60 17.20
N PRO A 224 -10.02 7.01 16.88
CA PRO A 224 -11.24 7.36 17.57
C PRO A 224 -11.06 7.12 19.08
N ILE A 225 -11.42 8.11 19.88
CA ILE A 225 -11.21 8.09 21.34
C ILE A 225 -12.03 6.98 22.02
N ASP A 226 -13.05 6.41 21.34
CA ASP A 226 -13.94 5.37 21.88
C ASP A 226 -14.52 4.39 20.81
N GLY A 227 -13.70 3.76 19.95
CA GLY A 227 -14.17 2.65 19.09
C GLY A 227 -13.34 2.38 17.82
N GLU A 228 -13.51 1.19 17.21
CA GLU A 228 -13.00 0.95 15.86
C GLU A 228 -13.74 1.85 14.86
N PRO A 229 -13.07 2.35 13.80
CA PRO A 229 -13.73 3.17 12.79
C PRO A 229 -14.92 2.42 12.14
N ASP A 230 -16.02 3.14 11.85
CA ASP A 230 -17.25 2.60 11.21
C ASP A 230 -17.03 2.10 9.76
N PHE A 231 -15.78 2.08 9.30
CA PHE A 231 -15.36 1.65 7.98
C PHE A 231 -13.88 1.28 7.96
N ASN A 232 -13.51 0.42 7.02
CA ASN A 232 -12.13 0.04 6.78
C ASN A 232 -11.79 0.01 5.28
N ILE A 233 -10.50 -0.06 4.98
CA ILE A 233 -9.99 -0.38 3.65
C ILE A 233 -9.60 -1.85 3.65
N SER A 234 -10.26 -2.68 2.85
CA SER A 234 -9.96 -4.11 2.82
C SER A 234 -8.91 -4.48 1.77
N LEU A 235 -8.75 -3.64 0.75
CA LEU A 235 -7.95 -3.94 -0.43
C LEU A 235 -7.50 -2.67 -1.14
N ILE A 236 -6.23 -2.61 -1.51
CA ILE A 236 -5.68 -1.63 -2.45
C ILE A 236 -4.96 -2.36 -3.59
N ILE A 237 -5.28 -2.04 -4.83
CA ILE A 237 -4.61 -2.58 -6.02
C ILE A 237 -4.02 -1.42 -6.82
N ARG A 238 -2.80 -1.59 -7.31
CA ARG A 238 -2.24 -0.76 -8.38
C ARG A 238 -1.96 -1.58 -9.63
N HIS A 239 -2.07 -0.95 -10.79
CA HIS A 239 -1.53 -1.52 -12.00
C HIS A 239 0.00 -1.39 -11.97
N HIS A 240 0.69 -2.52 -12.11
CA HIS A 240 2.14 -2.57 -12.12
C HIS A 240 2.62 -3.06 -13.49
N HIS A 241 3.38 -2.22 -14.19
CA HIS A 241 4.07 -2.61 -15.40
C HIS A 241 5.28 -3.48 -15.03
N ARG A 242 5.13 -4.81 -15.09
CA ARG A 242 6.31 -5.69 -15.10
C ARG A 242 6.86 -5.74 -16.51
N VAL A 243 8.17 -5.88 -16.63
CA VAL A 243 8.81 -6.24 -17.89
C VAL A 243 9.27 -7.69 -17.76
N ASP A 244 8.90 -8.52 -18.72
CA ASP A 244 9.40 -9.89 -18.82
C ASP A 244 10.92 -9.86 -18.98
N ALA A 245 11.64 -10.53 -18.08
CA ALA A 245 13.11 -10.50 -18.07
C ALA A 245 13.75 -11.24 -19.26
N ALA A 246 13.02 -12.12 -19.95
CA ALA A 246 13.48 -12.90 -21.09
C ALA A 246 13.09 -12.26 -22.45
N THR A 247 11.93 -11.60 -22.53
CA THR A 247 11.40 -11.04 -23.79
C THR A 247 11.46 -9.51 -23.85
N GLY A 248 11.59 -8.83 -22.72
CA GLY A 248 11.56 -7.37 -22.64
C GLY A 248 10.16 -6.77 -22.86
N GLU A 249 9.12 -7.60 -22.97
CA GLU A 249 7.74 -7.13 -23.13
C GLU A 249 7.13 -6.67 -21.80
N ALA A 250 6.30 -5.64 -21.84
CA ALA A 250 5.51 -5.22 -20.70
C ALA A 250 4.44 -6.29 -20.38
N ILE A 251 4.66 -7.06 -19.33
CA ILE A 251 3.62 -7.87 -18.70
C ILE A 251 2.85 -6.96 -17.76
N GLY A 252 1.69 -6.48 -18.21
CA GLY A 252 0.72 -5.85 -17.32
C GLY A 252 0.36 -6.79 -16.19
N GLY A 253 0.39 -6.31 -14.95
CA GLY A 253 0.03 -7.08 -13.77
C GLY A 253 -0.56 -6.16 -12.71
N PHE A 254 -1.14 -6.77 -11.69
CA PHE A 254 -1.68 -6.05 -10.55
C PHE A 254 -0.86 -6.37 -9.32
N GLU A 255 -0.45 -5.33 -8.61
CA GLU A 255 0.13 -5.45 -7.29
C GLU A 255 -0.95 -5.09 -6.27
N THR A 256 -1.06 -5.88 -5.21
CA THR A 256 -2.17 -5.80 -4.26
C THR A 256 -1.64 -5.68 -2.84
N TYR A 257 -2.30 -4.86 -2.03
CA TYR A 257 -2.08 -4.73 -0.60
C TYR A 257 -3.39 -5.03 0.13
N LEU A 258 -3.33 -5.91 1.12
CA LEU A 258 -4.45 -6.40 1.91
C LEU A 258 -4.16 -6.13 3.39
N PRO A 259 -4.74 -5.10 4.03
CA PRO A 259 -4.37 -4.70 5.38
C PRO A 259 -4.45 -5.81 6.43
N GLU A 260 -5.44 -6.69 6.35
CA GLU A 260 -5.58 -7.84 7.27
C GLU A 260 -4.60 -8.99 7.00
N PHE A 261 -3.99 -9.04 5.81
CA PHE A 261 -3.09 -10.12 5.40
C PHE A 261 -1.61 -9.71 5.39
N ASP A 262 -1.33 -8.43 5.11
CA ASP A 262 0.00 -7.92 4.83
C ASP A 262 0.65 -7.23 6.04
N THR A 263 1.73 -7.84 6.53
CA THR A 263 2.55 -7.28 7.62
C THR A 263 3.67 -6.35 7.13
N ASN A 264 3.77 -6.09 5.82
CA ASN A 264 4.70 -5.13 5.23
C ASN A 264 4.03 -3.78 4.90
N GLU A 265 4.83 -2.81 4.47
CA GLU A 265 4.37 -1.46 4.10
C GLU A 265 3.62 -1.40 2.75
N GLY A 266 3.61 -2.50 1.99
CA GLY A 266 3.07 -2.56 0.64
C GLY A 266 3.98 -1.85 -0.37
N PHE A 267 3.35 -1.22 -1.36
CA PHE A 267 4.03 -0.51 -2.44
C PHE A 267 3.97 1.01 -2.28
N PRO A 268 4.91 1.78 -2.86
CA PRO A 268 4.84 3.25 -2.84
C PRO A 268 3.63 3.75 -3.63
N ILE A 269 3.08 4.86 -3.17
CA ILE A 269 1.98 5.59 -3.77
C ILE A 269 2.54 6.86 -4.40
N THR A 270 2.18 7.10 -5.65
CA THR A 270 2.66 8.21 -6.47
C THR A 270 1.48 8.96 -7.09
N GLY A 271 1.69 10.26 -7.33
CA GLY A 271 0.82 11.02 -8.21
C GLY A 271 0.84 10.44 -9.62
N GLY A 272 -0.22 10.68 -10.38
CA GLY A 272 -0.30 10.16 -11.74
C GLY A 272 -0.98 8.80 -11.87
N GLU A 273 -0.88 7.96 -10.83
CA GLU A 273 -1.29 6.57 -10.89
C GLU A 273 -2.74 6.34 -10.46
N GLY A 274 -3.35 5.31 -11.04
CA GLY A 274 -4.67 4.82 -10.67
C GLY A 274 -4.60 3.68 -9.66
N TYR A 275 -5.33 3.83 -8.56
CA TYR A 275 -5.46 2.85 -7.49
C TYR A 275 -6.90 2.37 -7.39
N ILE A 276 -7.09 1.06 -7.26
CA ILE A 276 -8.38 0.46 -6.90
C ILE A 276 -8.40 0.30 -5.40
N VAL A 277 -9.39 0.87 -4.73
CA VAL A 277 -9.52 0.83 -3.27
C VAL A 277 -10.89 0.30 -2.90
N ASN A 278 -10.95 -0.77 -2.11
CA ASN A 278 -12.19 -1.27 -1.56
C ASN A 278 -12.44 -0.66 -0.17
N LEU A 279 -13.49 0.15 -0.07
CA LEU A 279 -14.00 0.67 1.19
C LEU A 279 -15.09 -0.28 1.69
N VAL A 280 -14.99 -0.79 2.91
CA VAL A 280 -16.07 -1.56 3.55
C VAL A 280 -16.62 -0.72 4.70
N SER A 281 -17.89 -0.32 4.60
CA SER A 281 -18.56 0.51 5.61
C SER A 281 -20.03 0.15 5.74
N ASP A 282 -20.64 0.50 6.88
CA ASP A 282 -22.10 0.55 7.01
C ASP A 282 -22.69 1.86 6.41
N THR A 283 -21.83 2.84 6.10
CA THR A 283 -22.23 4.10 5.47
C THR A 283 -22.10 4.03 3.95
N PRO A 284 -22.95 4.75 3.18
CA PRO A 284 -22.90 4.69 1.71
C PRO A 284 -21.65 5.32 1.09
N ALA A 285 -21.08 6.34 1.75
CA ALA A 285 -19.99 7.15 1.21
C ALA A 285 -19.14 7.77 2.32
N HIS A 286 -17.85 7.91 2.04
CA HIS A 286 -16.86 8.55 2.89
C HIS A 286 -16.12 9.64 2.10
N THR A 287 -15.83 10.78 2.74
CA THR A 287 -15.09 11.88 2.09
C THR A 287 -13.82 12.16 2.87
N VAL A 288 -12.69 12.09 2.17
CA VAL A 288 -11.36 12.39 2.71
C VAL A 288 -10.87 13.69 2.12
N ASN A 289 -10.43 14.62 2.95
CA ASN A 289 -9.80 15.85 2.48
C ASN A 289 -8.31 15.59 2.28
N VAL A 290 -7.86 15.75 1.03
CA VAL A 290 -6.45 15.67 0.66
C VAL A 290 -5.88 17.06 0.60
N PHE A 291 -4.88 17.36 1.42
CA PHE A 291 -4.15 18.62 1.37
C PHE A 291 -2.80 18.39 0.70
N GLY A 292 -2.32 19.39 -0.03
CA GLY A 292 -1.01 19.27 -0.68
C GLY A 292 -0.78 20.27 -1.81
N THR A 293 0.31 20.02 -2.53
CA THR A 293 0.67 20.76 -3.75
C THR A 293 0.44 19.91 -4.99
N ALA A 294 0.63 20.46 -6.18
CA ALA A 294 0.67 19.63 -7.39
C ALA A 294 1.90 18.70 -7.35
N TRP A 295 1.77 17.47 -7.86
CA TRP A 295 2.88 16.55 -8.01
C TRP A 295 3.96 17.10 -8.96
N GLN A 296 5.23 16.97 -8.58
CA GLN A 296 6.37 17.45 -9.38
C GLN A 296 6.41 16.76 -10.76
N GLY A 297 6.33 17.54 -11.84
CA GLY A 297 6.37 17.04 -13.22
C GLY A 297 5.01 16.84 -13.89
N GLU A 298 3.90 16.99 -13.15
CA GLU A 298 2.55 16.97 -13.71
C GLU A 298 1.98 18.39 -13.77
N ASN A 299 1.80 18.93 -14.99
CA ASN A 299 1.33 20.31 -15.19
C ASN A 299 -0.17 20.53 -14.91
N GLN A 300 -0.90 19.51 -14.45
CA GLN A 300 -2.32 19.61 -14.07
C GLN A 300 -2.62 18.55 -13.00
N PRO A 301 -3.43 18.86 -11.96
CA PRO A 301 -4.04 17.81 -11.16
C PRO A 301 -4.80 16.89 -12.09
N ILE A 302 -4.53 15.59 -12.03
CA ILE A 302 -5.29 14.60 -12.79
C ILE A 302 -6.70 14.60 -12.20
N THR A 303 -7.60 15.35 -12.82
CA THR A 303 -9.04 15.18 -12.69
C THR A 303 -9.40 13.90 -13.44
N GLY A 304 -8.96 12.76 -12.92
CA GLY A 304 -9.52 11.48 -13.29
C GLY A 304 -11.00 11.53 -12.97
N PRO A 305 -11.90 11.03 -13.83
CA PRO A 305 -13.30 10.96 -13.47
C PRO A 305 -13.40 10.20 -12.15
N ILE A 306 -14.11 10.78 -11.17
CA ILE A 306 -14.70 10.04 -10.06
C ILE A 306 -15.72 9.12 -10.73
N GLY A 307 -15.24 8.03 -11.33
CA GLY A 307 -16.10 7.10 -12.03
C GLY A 307 -16.91 6.42 -10.96
N GLN A 308 -18.17 6.82 -10.81
CA GLN A 308 -19.16 6.18 -9.93
C GLN A 308 -18.94 4.67 -9.92
N SER A 309 -18.71 4.09 -8.74
CA SER A 309 -18.53 2.65 -8.64
C SER A 309 -19.77 1.94 -9.18
N PRO A 310 -19.60 0.85 -9.94
CA PRO A 310 -20.71 -0.02 -10.30
C PRO A 310 -21.27 -0.74 -9.07
N SER A 311 -20.45 -0.99 -8.05
CA SER A 311 -20.85 -1.77 -6.89
C SER A 311 -21.56 -0.90 -5.85
N SER A 312 -22.89 -0.79 -5.98
CA SER A 312 -23.74 -0.58 -4.81
C SER A 312 -23.64 -1.80 -3.89
N PHE A 313 -23.86 -1.60 -2.59
CA PHE A 313 -24.01 -2.67 -1.60
C PHE A 313 -24.81 -3.87 -2.18
N GLY A 314 -24.19 -5.05 -2.27
CA GLY A 314 -24.81 -6.27 -2.80
C GLY A 314 -24.60 -6.58 -4.30
N GLN A 315 -23.80 -5.81 -5.04
CA GLN A 315 -23.36 -6.20 -6.39
C GLN A 315 -21.99 -6.87 -6.40
N ALA A 316 -21.81 -7.79 -7.34
CA ALA A 316 -20.60 -8.57 -7.53
C ALA A 316 -19.38 -7.69 -7.93
N PRO A 317 -18.19 -7.93 -7.35
CA PRO A 317 -17.04 -7.04 -7.52
C PRO A 317 -16.39 -7.20 -8.89
N TRP A 318 -15.91 -6.07 -9.45
CA TRP A 318 -15.16 -6.01 -10.71
C TRP A 318 -13.64 -6.14 -10.53
N ALA A 319 -13.18 -6.16 -9.27
CA ALA A 319 -11.84 -6.51 -8.87
C ALA A 319 -11.90 -7.45 -7.66
N PHE A 320 -11.17 -8.56 -7.68
CA PHE A 320 -11.20 -9.56 -6.62
C PHE A 320 -9.83 -10.22 -6.44
N VAL A 321 -9.42 -10.47 -5.20
CA VAL A 321 -8.11 -11.06 -4.90
C VAL A 321 -8.24 -12.40 -4.18
N VAL A 322 -7.58 -13.43 -4.70
CA VAL A 322 -7.36 -14.67 -3.96
C VAL A 322 -5.94 -14.63 -3.39
N ALA A 323 -5.83 -14.53 -2.07
CA ALA A 323 -4.54 -14.38 -1.39
C ALA A 323 -4.38 -15.38 -0.26
N GLY A 324 -3.20 -15.98 -0.15
CA GLY A 324 -2.93 -16.99 0.86
C GLY A 324 -1.46 -17.31 1.00
N GLN A 325 -1.19 -18.31 1.82
CA GLN A 325 0.15 -18.82 2.06
C GLN A 325 0.24 -20.25 1.55
N VAL A 326 1.38 -20.59 0.97
CA VAL A 326 1.76 -21.97 0.68
C VAL A 326 1.81 -22.73 2.03
N PRO A 327 1.16 -23.90 2.13
CA PRO A 327 1.16 -24.73 3.34
C PRO A 327 2.56 -24.89 3.94
N ALA A 328 2.66 -24.83 5.27
CA ALA A 328 3.95 -24.91 5.96
C ALA A 328 4.64 -26.28 5.80
N GLU A 329 3.87 -27.31 5.47
CA GLU A 329 4.31 -28.67 5.16
C GLU A 329 5.11 -28.75 3.85
N LEU A 330 4.95 -27.77 2.97
CA LEU A 330 5.64 -27.73 1.69
C LEU A 330 7.04 -27.11 1.83
N PRO A 331 8.07 -27.67 1.17
CA PRO A 331 9.42 -27.12 1.21
C PRO A 331 9.50 -25.67 0.72
N ARG A 332 9.83 -24.73 1.61
CA ARG A 332 9.99 -23.31 1.27
C ARG A 332 11.14 -23.00 0.31
N THR A 333 12.05 -23.96 0.09
CA THR A 333 13.13 -23.86 -0.91
C THR A 333 12.65 -24.06 -2.34
N ASN A 334 11.43 -24.59 -2.51
CA ASN A 334 10.85 -24.83 -3.82
C ASN A 334 10.02 -23.64 -4.28
N PHE A 335 9.85 -23.57 -5.60
CA PHE A 335 8.94 -22.64 -6.25
C PHE A 335 7.70 -23.39 -6.71
N TYR A 336 6.55 -22.77 -6.45
CA TYR A 336 5.24 -23.28 -6.79
C TYR A 336 4.56 -22.39 -7.82
N SER A 337 3.65 -22.98 -8.58
CA SER A 337 2.64 -22.26 -9.35
C SER A 337 1.30 -22.41 -8.65
N VAL A 338 0.58 -21.30 -8.45
CA VAL A 338 -0.77 -21.30 -7.90
C VAL A 338 -1.72 -20.94 -9.02
N ASN A 339 -2.67 -21.84 -9.30
CA ASN A 339 -3.62 -21.73 -10.39
C ASN A 339 -5.02 -21.61 -9.81
N LEU A 340 -5.80 -20.67 -10.31
CA LEU A 340 -7.21 -20.53 -10.02
C LEU A 340 -8.01 -20.96 -11.24
N LYS A 341 -8.95 -21.88 -11.07
CA LYS A 341 -9.77 -22.45 -12.14
C LYS A 341 -11.26 -22.35 -11.84
N GLN A 342 -12.05 -22.34 -12.89
CA GLN A 342 -13.49 -22.59 -12.85
C GLN A 342 -13.79 -23.76 -13.79
N GLY A 343 -14.17 -24.90 -13.20
CA GLY A 343 -14.14 -26.17 -13.93
C GLY A 343 -12.73 -26.42 -14.48
N ASP A 344 -12.62 -26.69 -15.78
CA ASP A 344 -11.34 -26.91 -16.46
C ASP A 344 -10.66 -25.62 -16.96
N GLN A 345 -11.35 -24.48 -16.90
CA GLN A 345 -10.82 -23.21 -17.38
C GLN A 345 -9.88 -22.58 -16.36
N LEU A 346 -8.64 -22.28 -16.77
CA LEU A 346 -7.71 -21.48 -15.98
C LEU A 346 -8.13 -20.00 -16.03
N ILE A 347 -8.43 -19.42 -14.86
CA ILE A 347 -8.81 -18.01 -14.71
C ILE A 347 -7.57 -17.16 -14.47
N ALA A 348 -6.73 -17.57 -13.51
CA ALA A 348 -5.53 -16.83 -13.14
C ALA A 348 -4.42 -17.78 -12.69
N THR A 349 -3.18 -17.34 -12.84
CA THR A 349 -2.00 -18.08 -12.40
C THR A 349 -0.93 -17.13 -11.88
N THR A 350 -0.27 -17.54 -10.82
CA THR A 350 0.95 -16.90 -10.33
C THR A 350 2.04 -17.95 -10.17
N ARG A 351 3.26 -17.60 -10.53
CA ARG A 351 4.41 -18.53 -10.62
C ARG A 351 5.53 -18.04 -9.72
N ASN A 352 6.46 -18.94 -9.42
CA ASN A 352 7.62 -18.66 -8.57
C ASN A 352 7.23 -18.24 -7.14
N VAL A 353 6.16 -18.83 -6.61
CA VAL A 353 5.70 -18.62 -5.23
C VAL A 353 6.51 -19.50 -4.29
N SER A 354 7.06 -18.95 -3.21
CA SER A 354 7.74 -19.71 -2.15
C SER A 354 7.04 -19.62 -0.78
N SER A 355 6.24 -18.56 -0.55
CA SER A 355 5.57 -18.31 0.73
C SER A 355 4.15 -17.79 0.52
N ASN A 356 3.99 -16.51 0.18
CA ASN A 356 2.69 -15.88 -0.01
C ASN A 356 2.38 -15.81 -1.50
N PHE A 357 1.13 -16.08 -1.86
CA PHE A 357 0.63 -15.89 -3.21
C PHE A 357 -0.54 -14.92 -3.22
N ARG A 358 -0.69 -14.23 -4.35
CA ARG A 358 -1.84 -13.38 -4.64
C ARG A 358 -2.20 -13.55 -6.11
N LEU A 359 -3.49 -13.60 -6.38
CA LEU A 359 -4.09 -13.69 -7.70
C LEU A 359 -5.14 -12.60 -7.78
N ALA A 360 -4.83 -11.53 -8.49
CA ALA A 360 -5.75 -10.42 -8.73
C ALA A 360 -6.54 -10.66 -10.01
N LEU A 361 -7.85 -10.62 -9.91
CA LEU A 361 -8.80 -10.62 -11.01
C LEU A 361 -9.32 -9.19 -11.12
N VAL A 362 -9.07 -8.49 -12.23
CA VAL A 362 -9.51 -7.10 -12.39
C VAL A 362 -10.04 -6.93 -13.81
N ASP A 363 -11.27 -6.45 -13.93
CA ASP A 363 -11.86 -6.05 -15.20
C ASP A 363 -11.97 -4.51 -15.25
N MET A 364 -11.16 -3.89 -16.11
CA MET A 364 -11.13 -2.43 -16.26
C MET A 364 -12.38 -1.85 -16.94
N SER A 365 -13.19 -2.68 -17.60
CA SER A 365 -14.54 -2.31 -18.09
C SER A 365 -15.60 -2.41 -16.98
N ARG A 366 -15.16 -2.73 -15.76
CA ARG A 366 -15.95 -2.78 -14.53
C ARG A 366 -17.07 -3.83 -14.56
N GLN A 367 -16.86 -4.91 -15.30
CA GLN A 367 -17.75 -6.08 -15.25
C GLN A 367 -17.39 -6.96 -14.05
N PRO A 368 -18.37 -7.63 -13.42
CA PRO A 368 -18.10 -8.51 -12.30
C PRO A 368 -17.18 -9.68 -12.69
N VAL A 369 -16.14 -9.92 -11.88
CA VAL A 369 -15.15 -10.99 -12.11
C VAL A 369 -15.44 -12.26 -11.32
N VAL A 370 -16.23 -12.15 -10.25
CA VAL A 370 -16.68 -13.27 -9.42
C VAL A 370 -18.11 -13.06 -8.92
N TYR A 371 -18.81 -14.13 -8.55
CA TYR A 371 -20.20 -14.09 -8.08
C TYR A 371 -20.40 -14.88 -6.79
N GLU A 372 -21.43 -14.51 -6.01
CA GLU A 372 -21.82 -15.28 -4.82
C GLU A 372 -22.24 -16.71 -5.22
N GLY A 373 -21.82 -17.69 -4.43
CA GLY A 373 -22.04 -19.11 -4.68
C GLY A 373 -21.18 -19.70 -5.80
N GLN A 374 -20.32 -18.90 -6.45
CA GLN A 374 -19.39 -19.41 -7.45
C GLN A 374 -18.37 -20.35 -6.80
N ASN A 375 -18.18 -21.52 -7.44
CA ASN A 375 -17.18 -22.49 -7.04
C ASN A 375 -15.92 -22.32 -7.89
N LEU A 376 -14.80 -22.04 -7.23
CA LEU A 376 -13.47 -21.95 -7.85
C LEU A 376 -12.55 -23.02 -7.26
N LEU A 377 -11.69 -23.59 -8.10
CA LEU A 377 -10.66 -24.52 -7.67
C LEU A 377 -9.31 -23.81 -7.67
N LEU A 378 -8.69 -23.73 -6.50
CA LEU A 378 -7.31 -23.29 -6.37
C LEU A 378 -6.39 -24.50 -6.27
N GLU A 379 -5.37 -24.56 -7.12
CA GLU A 379 -4.36 -25.62 -7.17
C GLU A 379 -2.98 -25.03 -6.92
N ILE A 380 -2.22 -25.65 -6.02
CA ILE A 380 -0.80 -25.40 -5.84
C ILE A 380 -0.04 -26.56 -6.47
N VAL A 381 0.83 -26.23 -7.41
CA VAL A 381 1.55 -27.18 -8.24
C VAL A 381 3.04 -26.94 -8.09
N ASP A 382 3.83 -28.00 -7.93
CA ASP A 382 5.28 -27.91 -7.87
C ASP A 382 5.94 -27.79 -9.27
N ASN A 383 7.26 -27.67 -9.29
CA ASN A 383 8.05 -27.61 -10.52
C ASN A 383 7.96 -28.86 -11.41
N GLN A 384 7.52 -30.00 -10.88
CA GLN A 384 7.31 -31.25 -11.59
C GLN A 384 5.86 -31.39 -12.08
N LYS A 385 5.05 -30.32 -11.98
CA LYS A 385 3.63 -30.29 -12.34
C LYS A 385 2.75 -31.20 -11.46
N ARG A 386 3.19 -31.55 -10.25
CA ARG A 386 2.40 -32.37 -9.32
C ARG A 386 1.52 -31.47 -8.46
N LEU A 387 0.26 -31.86 -8.27
CA LEU A 387 -0.66 -31.19 -7.36
C LEU A 387 -0.20 -31.44 -5.91
N VAL A 388 0.24 -30.40 -5.23
CA VAL A 388 0.78 -30.47 -3.86
C VAL A 388 -0.10 -29.77 -2.84
N GLY A 389 -1.05 -28.94 -3.28
CA GLY A 389 -2.07 -28.36 -2.43
C GLY A 389 -3.27 -27.95 -3.25
N TYR A 390 -4.44 -27.86 -2.62
CA TYR A 390 -5.64 -27.40 -3.29
C TYR A 390 -6.65 -26.79 -2.32
N SER A 391 -7.58 -26.00 -2.83
CA SER A 391 -8.73 -25.51 -2.08
C SER A 391 -9.93 -25.35 -3.01
N ASN A 392 -11.10 -25.81 -2.56
CA ASN A 392 -12.36 -25.53 -3.23
C ASN A 392 -12.97 -24.30 -2.56
N LEU A 393 -13.01 -23.21 -3.31
CA LEU A 393 -13.53 -21.93 -2.85
C LEU A 393 -15.00 -21.81 -3.24
N ASN A 394 -15.88 -21.75 -2.25
CA ASN A 394 -17.27 -21.36 -2.44
C ASN A 394 -17.41 -19.91 -1.96
N LEU A 395 -17.54 -18.98 -2.90
CA LEU A 395 -17.53 -17.55 -2.58
C LEU A 395 -18.83 -17.12 -1.90
N ARG A 396 -18.69 -16.46 -0.75
CA ARG A 396 -19.80 -15.98 0.09
C ARG A 396 -20.01 -14.48 -0.11
N ALA A 397 -21.15 -13.96 0.32
CA ALA A 397 -21.41 -12.52 0.33
C ALA A 397 -20.31 -11.72 1.05
N GLU A 398 -19.78 -12.25 2.17
CA GLU A 398 -18.67 -11.62 2.92
C GLU A 398 -17.40 -11.47 2.08
N ASP A 399 -17.02 -12.50 1.30
CA ASP A 399 -15.84 -12.45 0.43
C ASP A 399 -16.01 -11.36 -0.63
N LEU A 400 -17.21 -11.26 -1.21
CA LEU A 400 -17.53 -10.26 -2.24
C LEU A 400 -17.49 -8.85 -1.68
N LEU A 401 -17.98 -8.63 -0.46
CA LEU A 401 -17.91 -7.34 0.22
C LEU A 401 -16.47 -6.93 0.51
N GLN A 402 -15.63 -7.86 0.94
CA GLN A 402 -14.21 -7.63 1.20
C GLN A 402 -13.37 -7.52 -0.09
N ALA A 403 -13.91 -7.95 -1.24
CA ALA A 403 -13.22 -8.06 -2.51
C ALA A 403 -11.96 -8.96 -2.47
N TYR A 404 -11.84 -9.83 -1.48
CA TYR A 404 -10.82 -10.87 -1.43
C TYR A 404 -11.30 -12.10 -0.67
N VAL A 405 -10.60 -13.22 -0.88
CA VAL A 405 -10.79 -14.45 -0.09
C VAL A 405 -9.44 -15.05 0.28
N LYS A 406 -9.38 -15.57 1.51
CA LYS A 406 -8.24 -16.34 2.03
C LYS A 406 -8.58 -17.84 2.03
N PRO A 407 -8.10 -18.62 1.04
CA PRO A 407 -8.40 -20.05 0.98
C PRO A 407 -7.74 -20.82 2.12
N GLU A 408 -8.48 -21.75 2.72
CA GLU A 408 -7.89 -22.83 3.50
C GLU A 408 -7.28 -23.87 2.54
N ILE A 409 -5.96 -23.93 2.49
CA ILE A 409 -5.25 -24.85 1.60
C ILE A 409 -5.17 -26.23 2.25
N ARG A 410 -5.69 -27.24 1.55
CA ARG A 410 -5.48 -28.65 1.88
C ARG A 410 -4.16 -29.09 1.25
N TYR A 411 -3.23 -29.54 2.09
CA TYR A 411 -2.01 -30.17 1.62
C TYR A 411 -2.32 -31.53 0.97
N ASN A 412 -1.88 -31.72 -0.28
CA ASN A 412 -1.95 -33.02 -0.93
C ASN A 412 -0.62 -33.75 -0.70
N GLN A 413 -0.58 -34.60 0.32
CA GLN A 413 0.60 -35.40 0.63
C GLN A 413 0.94 -36.32 -0.56
N ILE A 414 2.15 -36.15 -1.10
CA ILE A 414 2.68 -37.02 -2.16
C ILE A 414 3.56 -38.09 -1.50
N PRO A 415 3.16 -39.37 -1.55
CA PRO A 415 3.98 -40.49 -1.07
C PRO A 415 5.33 -40.57 -1.79
N THR A 416 6.37 -41.03 -1.11
CA THR A 416 7.67 -41.30 -1.75
C THR A 416 7.65 -42.59 -2.58
N LEU A 417 6.75 -43.52 -2.27
CA LEU A 417 6.64 -44.83 -2.92
C LEU A 417 5.19 -45.15 -3.26
N THR A 418 4.98 -45.78 -4.42
CA THR A 418 3.70 -46.38 -4.81
C THR A 418 3.45 -47.67 -4.03
N ARG A 419 2.25 -47.82 -3.43
CA ARG A 419 1.92 -48.96 -2.56
C ARG A 419 0.45 -49.36 -2.68
N LEU A 420 0.19 -50.67 -2.68
CA LEU A 420 -1.13 -51.23 -2.41
C LEU A 420 -1.28 -51.47 -0.90
N LEU A 421 -2.40 -51.03 -0.32
CA LEU A 421 -2.73 -51.25 1.07
C LEU A 421 -3.82 -52.33 1.20
N GLN A 422 -4.10 -52.78 2.43
CA GLN A 422 -5.12 -53.80 2.68
C GLN A 422 -6.52 -53.21 2.51
N ASN A 423 -7.38 -53.90 1.76
CA ASN A 423 -8.79 -53.52 1.65
C ASN A 423 -9.49 -53.48 3.02
N TYR A 424 -10.44 -52.57 3.18
CA TYR A 424 -11.23 -52.45 4.40
C TYR A 424 -12.71 -52.23 4.07
N PRO A 425 -13.64 -52.81 4.84
CA PRO A 425 -13.38 -53.86 5.83
C PRO A 425 -12.80 -55.12 5.18
N ASN A 426 -12.12 -55.96 5.97
CA ASN A 426 -11.70 -57.31 5.55
C ASN A 426 -11.67 -58.23 6.78
N PRO A 427 -12.60 -59.19 6.92
CA PRO A 427 -13.62 -59.57 5.93
C PRO A 427 -14.68 -58.47 5.68
N PHE A 428 -15.32 -58.49 4.51
CA PHE A 428 -16.35 -57.51 4.12
C PHE A 428 -17.71 -58.14 3.79
N ASN A 429 -18.77 -57.33 3.84
CA ASN A 429 -20.15 -57.71 3.50
C ASN A 429 -21.02 -56.49 3.10
N PRO A 430 -21.55 -56.41 1.86
CA PRO A 430 -21.02 -56.98 0.61
C PRO A 430 -19.97 -56.07 -0.03
N GLU A 431 -19.62 -54.92 0.56
CA GLU A 431 -18.77 -53.91 -0.07
C GLU A 431 -17.44 -53.65 0.66
N THR A 432 -16.43 -53.22 -0.08
CA THR A 432 -15.09 -52.93 0.45
C THR A 432 -14.40 -51.81 -0.34
N TRP A 433 -13.43 -51.17 0.29
CA TRP A 433 -12.57 -50.16 -0.30
C TRP A 433 -11.14 -50.70 -0.39
N ILE A 434 -10.48 -50.49 -1.52
CA ILE A 434 -9.10 -50.91 -1.79
C ILE A 434 -8.22 -49.66 -1.79
N PRO A 435 -7.55 -49.36 -0.66
CA PRO A 435 -6.69 -48.19 -0.53
C PRO A 435 -5.33 -48.39 -1.21
N PHE A 436 -4.78 -47.30 -1.73
CA PHE A 436 -3.47 -47.28 -2.38
C PHE A 436 -2.79 -45.91 -2.28
N GLU A 437 -1.50 -45.88 -2.59
CA GLU A 437 -0.65 -44.68 -2.61
C GLU A 437 0.08 -44.60 -3.96
N LEU A 438 0.17 -43.39 -4.52
CA LEU A 438 0.85 -43.10 -5.79
C LEU A 438 1.96 -42.08 -5.58
N SER A 439 3.22 -42.46 -5.80
CA SER A 439 4.33 -41.50 -5.75
C SER A 439 4.44 -40.62 -6.99
N GLN A 440 3.86 -41.08 -8.10
CA GLN A 440 3.77 -40.38 -9.37
C GLN A 440 2.41 -40.67 -10.02
N GLN A 441 1.94 -39.76 -10.87
CA GLN A 441 0.71 -39.97 -11.63
C GLN A 441 0.82 -41.20 -12.55
N ALA A 442 -0.20 -42.03 -12.61
CA ALA A 442 -0.20 -43.27 -13.39
C ALA A 442 -1.62 -43.74 -13.69
N GLU A 443 -1.76 -44.57 -14.73
CA GLU A 443 -2.98 -45.33 -14.97
C GLU A 443 -3.12 -46.47 -13.94
N VAL A 444 -4.30 -46.56 -13.32
CA VAL A 444 -4.64 -47.51 -12.26
C VAL A 444 -5.74 -48.45 -12.74
N ILE A 445 -5.48 -49.75 -12.64
CA ILE A 445 -6.45 -50.81 -12.97
C ILE A 445 -6.43 -51.83 -11.84
N VAL A 446 -7.61 -52.24 -11.36
CA VAL A 446 -7.75 -53.35 -10.42
C VAL A 446 -8.46 -54.52 -11.09
N SER A 447 -7.86 -55.69 -11.02
CA SER A 447 -8.47 -56.95 -11.45
C SER A 447 -8.73 -57.84 -10.25
N ILE A 448 -9.95 -58.34 -10.12
CA ILE A 448 -10.38 -59.21 -9.02
C ILE A 448 -10.54 -60.63 -9.54
N TYR A 449 -9.96 -61.60 -8.83
CA TYR A 449 -9.93 -63.01 -9.19
C TYR A 449 -10.47 -63.88 -8.06
N ASN A 450 -11.08 -65.01 -8.42
CA ASN A 450 -11.43 -66.06 -7.45
C ASN A 450 -10.21 -66.98 -7.17
N VAL A 451 -10.36 -67.95 -6.27
CA VAL A 451 -9.31 -68.92 -5.91
C VAL A 451 -8.81 -69.79 -7.07
N SER A 452 -9.60 -69.96 -8.13
CA SER A 452 -9.19 -70.68 -9.35
C SER A 452 -8.43 -69.82 -10.36
N GLY A 453 -8.21 -68.53 -10.05
CA GLY A 453 -7.57 -67.57 -10.95
C GLY A 453 -8.50 -67.03 -12.04
N LYS A 454 -9.80 -67.31 -11.99
CA LYS A 454 -10.78 -66.75 -12.93
C LYS A 454 -11.04 -65.28 -12.57
N LEU A 455 -10.98 -64.41 -13.58
CA LEU A 455 -11.35 -63.00 -13.45
C LEU A 455 -12.84 -62.88 -13.09
N VAL A 456 -13.12 -62.15 -12.02
CA VAL A 456 -14.45 -61.91 -11.45
C VAL A 456 -14.95 -60.53 -11.85
N ARG A 457 -14.08 -59.52 -11.76
CA ARG A 457 -14.39 -58.11 -12.03
C ARG A 457 -13.14 -57.37 -12.49
N LEU A 458 -13.29 -56.49 -13.47
CA LEU A 458 -12.29 -55.47 -13.80
C LEU A 458 -12.79 -54.10 -13.31
N LEU A 459 -11.93 -53.34 -12.65
CA LEU A 459 -12.20 -51.99 -12.15
C LEU A 459 -11.18 -51.03 -12.80
N PRO A 460 -11.52 -50.45 -13.98
CA PRO A 460 -10.67 -49.47 -14.65
C PRO A 460 -10.81 -48.11 -13.96
N VAL A 461 -9.87 -47.78 -13.06
CA VAL A 461 -9.87 -46.51 -12.33
C VAL A 461 -9.34 -45.36 -13.21
N GLY A 462 -8.52 -45.69 -14.20
CA GLY A 462 -7.99 -44.74 -15.18
C GLY A 462 -6.79 -43.97 -14.65
N PHE A 463 -6.49 -42.83 -15.28
CA PHE A 463 -5.33 -42.01 -14.93
C PHE A 463 -5.58 -41.25 -13.62
N GLN A 464 -4.70 -41.44 -12.65
CA GLN A 464 -4.81 -40.83 -11.32
C GLN A 464 -3.55 -39.99 -11.01
N PRO A 465 -3.71 -38.79 -10.41
CA PRO A 465 -2.57 -37.97 -9.98
C PRO A 465 -1.80 -38.62 -8.81
N ALA A 466 -0.58 -38.16 -8.58
CA ALA A 466 0.18 -38.57 -7.39
C ALA A 466 -0.58 -38.18 -6.10
N GLY A 467 -0.58 -39.07 -5.09
CA GLY A 467 -1.29 -38.82 -3.84
C GLY A 467 -1.65 -40.06 -3.04
N VAL A 468 -2.37 -39.84 -1.94
CA VAL A 468 -2.86 -40.86 -1.01
C VAL A 468 -4.35 -41.12 -1.26
N TYR A 469 -4.73 -42.38 -1.47
CA TYR A 469 -6.09 -42.83 -1.79
C TYR A 469 -6.58 -43.82 -0.73
N THR A 470 -6.61 -43.38 0.53
CA THR A 470 -6.92 -44.24 1.69
C THR A 470 -8.32 -44.06 2.24
N SER A 471 -8.94 -42.90 2.06
CA SER A 471 -10.31 -42.60 2.51
C SER A 471 -11.36 -43.19 1.56
N GLN A 472 -12.58 -43.40 2.05
CA GLN A 472 -13.65 -44.07 1.28
C GLN A 472 -14.05 -43.32 0.00
N ASP A 473 -13.92 -42.00 -0.03
CA ASP A 473 -14.18 -41.13 -1.18
C ASP A 473 -13.10 -41.22 -2.27
N ARG A 474 -11.91 -41.75 -1.95
CA ARG A 474 -10.76 -41.83 -2.86
C ARG A 474 -10.30 -43.25 -3.17
N ALA A 475 -10.51 -44.19 -2.24
CA ALA A 475 -10.15 -45.58 -2.40
C ALA A 475 -11.02 -46.26 -3.45
N ILE A 476 -10.52 -47.34 -4.05
CA ILE A 476 -11.22 -48.04 -5.13
C ILE A 476 -12.35 -48.86 -4.50
N TYR A 477 -13.59 -48.59 -4.91
CA TYR A 477 -14.78 -49.25 -4.41
C TYR A 477 -15.04 -50.57 -5.13
N TRP A 478 -15.42 -51.61 -4.38
CA TRP A 478 -16.00 -52.83 -4.93
C TRP A 478 -17.25 -53.24 -4.14
N ASP A 479 -18.34 -53.47 -4.86
CA ASP A 479 -19.67 -53.82 -4.32
C ASP A 479 -19.88 -55.33 -4.15
N GLY A 480 -18.82 -56.14 -4.27
CA GLY A 480 -18.89 -57.59 -4.15
C GLY A 480 -19.63 -58.26 -5.31
N LYS A 481 -19.71 -57.64 -6.49
CA LYS A 481 -20.35 -58.22 -7.68
C LYS A 481 -19.36 -58.59 -8.78
N THR A 482 -19.76 -59.55 -9.60
CA THR A 482 -19.09 -59.94 -10.84
C THR A 482 -19.26 -58.86 -11.92
N GLU A 483 -18.60 -59.04 -13.05
CA GLU A 483 -18.80 -58.23 -14.26
C GLU A 483 -20.27 -58.25 -14.75
N ALA A 484 -20.97 -59.37 -14.57
CA ALA A 484 -22.38 -59.53 -14.94
C ALA A 484 -23.36 -58.91 -13.91
N GLY A 485 -22.86 -58.32 -12.83
CA GLY A 485 -23.69 -57.74 -11.77
C GLY A 485 -24.24 -58.76 -10.76
N GLU A 486 -23.77 -60.00 -10.79
CA GLU A 486 -24.17 -61.03 -9.82
C GLU A 486 -23.33 -60.91 -8.54
N GLN A 487 -23.95 -61.11 -7.37
CA GLN A 487 -23.18 -61.17 -6.12
C GLN A 487 -22.24 -62.36 -6.08
N VAL A 488 -21.00 -62.14 -5.68
CA VAL A 488 -20.04 -63.21 -5.48
C VAL A 488 -20.39 -64.05 -4.24
N ALA A 489 -19.92 -65.30 -4.18
CA ALA A 489 -20.13 -66.18 -3.01
C ALA A 489 -19.18 -65.83 -1.86
N SER A 490 -19.56 -66.14 -0.60
CA SER A 490 -18.64 -66.08 0.55
C SER A 490 -17.36 -66.86 0.27
N GLY A 491 -16.20 -66.29 0.60
CA GLY A 491 -14.93 -66.96 0.33
C GLY A 491 -13.75 -66.01 0.20
N VAL A 492 -12.64 -66.56 -0.29
CA VAL A 492 -11.39 -65.84 -0.51
C VAL A 492 -11.30 -65.37 -1.96
N TYR A 493 -10.94 -64.11 -2.15
CA TYR A 493 -10.68 -63.50 -3.45
C TYR A 493 -9.32 -62.83 -3.44
N PHE A 494 -8.74 -62.64 -4.62
CA PHE A 494 -7.48 -61.95 -4.82
C PHE A 494 -7.71 -60.74 -5.71
N TYR A 495 -7.11 -59.61 -5.36
CA TYR A 495 -7.10 -58.42 -6.21
C TYR A 495 -5.68 -58.07 -6.58
N ASN A 496 -5.46 -57.84 -7.86
CA ASN A 496 -4.23 -57.31 -8.41
C ASN A 496 -4.46 -55.85 -8.80
N ILE A 497 -3.64 -54.95 -8.27
CA ILE A 497 -3.56 -53.58 -8.76
C ILE A 497 -2.39 -53.45 -9.73
N GLN A 498 -2.64 -52.82 -10.87
CA GLN A 498 -1.63 -52.40 -11.83
C GLN A 498 -1.57 -50.88 -11.84
N ILE A 499 -0.39 -50.33 -11.61
CA ILE A 499 -0.11 -48.89 -11.53
C ILE A 499 1.13 -48.61 -12.38
N GLY A 500 0.94 -48.26 -13.66
CA GLY A 500 2.06 -48.20 -14.61
C GLY A 500 2.86 -49.50 -14.61
N ASN A 501 4.13 -49.46 -14.17
CA ASN A 501 5.01 -50.63 -14.06
C ASN A 501 4.92 -51.38 -12.71
N TYR A 502 4.23 -50.81 -11.73
CA TYR A 502 4.04 -51.43 -10.42
C TYR A 502 2.85 -52.39 -10.46
N SER A 503 3.04 -53.62 -9.98
CA SER A 503 1.97 -54.60 -9.83
C SER A 503 2.02 -55.23 -8.45
N LYS A 504 0.88 -55.31 -7.77
CA LYS A 504 0.79 -55.97 -6.46
C LYS A 504 -0.54 -56.69 -6.31
N THR A 505 -0.47 -57.91 -5.78
CA THR A 505 -1.64 -58.73 -5.46
C THR A 505 -1.81 -58.84 -3.96
N ASN A 506 -3.03 -58.66 -3.48
CA ASN A 506 -3.44 -58.90 -2.10
C ASN A 506 -4.68 -59.81 -2.04
N ARG A 507 -4.95 -60.34 -0.84
CA ARG A 507 -6.08 -61.22 -0.55
C ARG A 507 -7.18 -60.44 0.17
N MET A 508 -8.43 -60.73 -0.15
CA MET A 508 -9.62 -60.26 0.57
C MET A 508 -10.58 -61.41 0.87
N VAL A 509 -11.42 -61.25 1.89
CA VAL A 509 -12.38 -62.24 2.36
C VAL A 509 -13.77 -61.60 2.38
N ILE A 510 -14.74 -62.24 1.73
CA ILE A 510 -16.15 -61.85 1.81
C ILE A 510 -16.91 -62.84 2.67
N LEU A 511 -17.70 -62.32 3.62
CA LEU A 511 -18.59 -63.08 4.49
C LEU A 511 -20.00 -62.53 4.32
N LYS A 512 -20.91 -63.34 3.75
CA LYS A 512 -22.33 -62.99 3.69
C LYS A 512 -23.03 -63.06 5.04
#